data_AF-A0A2E1Q8Q9-F1
#
_entry.id   AF-A0A2E1Q8Q9-F1
#
_cell.length_a   1.000
_cell.length_b   1.000
_cell.length_c   1.000
_cell.angle_alpha   90.00
_cell.angle_beta   90.00
_cell.angle_gamma   90.00
#
_symmetry.space_group_name_H-M   'P 1'
#
loop_
_entity.id
_entity.type
_entity.pdbx_description
1 polymer ?
#
loop_
_entity_poly.entity_id
_entity_poly.type
_entity_poly.pdbx_seq_one_letter_code
_entity_poly.pdbx_strand_id
1 'polypeptide(L)'
;MDLALFKEKIFDFEASKEWSYKGQRPAIIDFYADWCGPCHMLAPILEQVAETYQGLVDVYKIDTDANPELSALFEVRGIPTLVFVPMDESPAISSGVLPPEAFEKAISDLFGISKPESN
;
A
#
# COMPACT_ATOMS: atom_id res chain seq x y z
N MET A 1 -10.07 -1.00 3.32
CA MET A 1 -9.57 -1.50 4.62
C MET A 1 -9.86 -0.44 5.65
N ASP A 2 -10.37 -0.85 6.81
CA ASP A 2 -10.63 0.06 7.94
C ASP A 2 -9.54 -0.09 9.02
N LEU A 3 -9.61 0.75 10.04
CA LEU A 3 -8.67 0.78 11.16
C LEU A 3 -8.56 -0.57 11.90
N ALA A 4 -9.67 -1.26 12.14
CA ALA A 4 -9.66 -2.52 12.88
C ALA A 4 -8.92 -3.60 12.08
N LEU A 5 -9.24 -3.73 10.79
CA LEU A 5 -8.58 -4.67 9.90
C LEU A 5 -7.10 -4.35 9.70
N PHE A 6 -6.74 -3.06 9.67
CA PHE A 6 -5.35 -2.62 9.60
C PHE A 6 -4.55 -3.08 10.83
N LYS A 7 -5.08 -2.91 12.04
CA LYS A 7 -4.41 -3.37 13.28
C LYS A 7 -4.26 -4.89 13.35
N GLU A 8 -5.22 -5.62 12.79
CA GLU A 8 -5.18 -7.07 12.74
C GLU A 8 -4.15 -7.58 11.72
N LYS A 9 -4.18 -7.07 10.48
CA LYS A 9 -3.44 -7.63 9.34
C LYS A 9 -2.14 -6.94 9.01
N ILE A 10 -2.00 -5.65 9.34
CA ILE A 10 -0.86 -4.83 8.97
C ILE A 10 -0.01 -4.53 10.19
N PHE A 11 -0.48 -3.66 11.08
CA PHE A 11 0.30 -3.21 12.23
C PHE A 11 -0.60 -2.63 13.32
N ASP A 12 -0.40 -3.09 14.55
CA ASP A 12 -1.10 -2.55 15.72
C ASP A 12 -0.22 -1.55 16.46
N PHE A 13 -0.39 -0.28 16.10
CA PHE A 13 0.33 0.85 16.67
C PHE A 13 -0.12 1.20 18.10
N GLU A 14 -1.18 0.59 18.62
CA GLU A 14 -1.59 0.74 20.03
C GLU A 14 -0.89 -0.27 20.92
N ALA A 15 -0.64 -1.48 20.41
CA ALA A 15 0.07 -2.53 21.12
C ALA A 15 1.60 -2.34 21.12
N SER A 16 2.17 -1.78 20.05
CA SER A 16 3.61 -1.54 19.91
C SER A 16 3.90 -0.17 19.30
N LYS A 17 4.96 0.49 19.78
CA LYS A 17 5.49 1.73 19.17
C LYS A 17 6.44 1.46 18.01
N GLU A 18 7.03 0.26 17.96
CA GLU A 18 7.93 -0.16 16.89
C GLU A 18 7.14 -0.88 15.82
N TRP A 19 7.42 -0.53 14.56
CA TRP A 19 6.78 -1.15 13.39
C TRP A 19 7.02 -2.66 13.39
N SER A 20 5.93 -3.43 13.37
CA SER A 20 5.97 -4.88 13.27
C SER A 20 4.85 -5.34 12.35
N TYR A 21 5.23 -5.68 11.12
CA TYR A 21 4.27 -6.10 10.12
C TYR A 21 3.70 -7.49 10.45
N LYS A 22 2.37 -7.61 10.44
CA LYS A 22 1.62 -8.84 10.77
C LYS A 22 1.20 -9.66 9.55
N GLY A 23 1.40 -9.13 8.34
CA GLY A 23 1.00 -9.80 7.11
C GLY A 23 1.92 -10.96 6.76
N GLN A 24 1.42 -11.88 5.93
CA GLN A 24 2.20 -13.04 5.44
C GLN A 24 2.93 -12.74 4.12
N ARG A 25 2.58 -11.63 3.49
CA ARG A 25 3.10 -11.17 2.19
C ARG A 25 3.33 -9.67 2.25
N PRO A 26 4.30 -9.13 1.52
CA PRO A 26 4.45 -7.69 1.39
C PRO A 26 3.16 -7.08 0.86
N ALA A 27 2.89 -5.83 1.25
CA ALA A 27 1.65 -5.16 0.90
C ALA A 27 1.88 -3.79 0.29
N ILE A 28 0.94 -3.35 -0.54
CA ILE A 28 0.84 -1.98 -1.05
C ILE A 28 -0.47 -1.41 -0.54
N ILE A 29 -0.40 -0.26 0.12
CA ILE A 29 -1.56 0.43 0.67
C ILE A 29 -1.77 1.73 -0.10
N ASP A 30 -2.92 1.88 -0.72
CA ASP A 30 -3.36 3.08 -1.43
C ASP A 30 -4.25 3.94 -0.55
N PHE A 31 -3.76 5.13 -0.19
CA PHE A 31 -4.53 6.15 0.50
C PHE A 31 -5.25 7.02 -0.53
N TYR A 32 -6.57 6.90 -0.57
CA TYR A 32 -7.44 7.53 -1.55
C TYR A 32 -8.61 8.26 -0.88
N ALA A 33 -9.39 8.97 -1.72
CA ALA A 33 -10.72 9.46 -1.39
C ALA A 33 -11.58 9.47 -2.66
N ASP A 34 -12.91 9.40 -2.53
CA ASP A 34 -13.81 9.30 -3.70
C ASP A 34 -13.81 10.57 -4.57
N TRP A 35 -13.56 11.73 -3.97
CA TRP A 35 -13.49 13.02 -4.67
C TRP A 35 -12.13 13.28 -5.34
N CYS A 36 -11.15 12.40 -5.15
CA CYS A 36 -9.79 12.55 -5.67
C CYS A 36 -9.70 12.13 -7.15
N GLY A 37 -9.71 13.12 -8.05
CA GLY A 37 -9.52 12.91 -9.49
C GLY A 37 -8.29 12.04 -9.84
N PRO A 38 -7.07 12.37 -9.35
CA PRO A 38 -5.88 11.58 -9.64
C PRO A 38 -5.92 10.14 -9.09
N CYS A 39 -6.66 9.89 -8.01
CA CYS A 39 -6.81 8.55 -7.44
C CYS A 39 -7.58 7.61 -8.40
N HIS A 40 -8.55 8.14 -9.15
CA HIS A 40 -9.26 7.38 -10.19
C HIS A 40 -8.34 6.92 -11.33
N MET A 41 -7.26 7.66 -11.61
CA MET A 41 -6.25 7.24 -12.59
C MET A 41 -5.36 6.11 -12.05
N LEU A 42 -5.10 6.10 -10.74
CA LEU A 42 -4.24 5.12 -10.09
C LEU A 42 -4.95 3.79 -9.85
N ALA A 43 -6.26 3.82 -9.58
CA ALA A 43 -7.07 2.63 -9.32
C ALA A 43 -6.89 1.49 -10.35
N PRO A 44 -7.05 1.71 -11.68
CA PRO A 44 -6.87 0.63 -12.66
C PRO A 44 -5.43 0.12 -12.74
N ILE A 45 -4.43 0.95 -12.45
CA ILE A 45 -3.02 0.54 -12.41
C ILE A 45 -2.79 -0.39 -11.22
N LEU A 46 -3.32 -0.04 -10.04
CA LEU A 46 -3.22 -0.87 -8.85
C LEU A 46 -3.97 -2.20 -9.00
N GLU A 47 -5.12 -2.20 -9.67
CA GLU A 47 -5.85 -3.44 -9.99
C GLU A 47 -4.99 -4.37 -10.85
N GLN A 48 -4.35 -3.83 -11.90
CA GLN A 48 -3.43 -4.62 -12.74
C GLN A 48 -2.22 -5.14 -11.95
N VAL A 49 -1.66 -4.34 -11.04
CA VAL A 49 -0.58 -4.77 -10.14
C VAL A 49 -1.07 -5.89 -9.22
N ALA A 50 -2.25 -5.74 -8.61
CA ALA A 50 -2.82 -6.75 -7.73
C ALA A 50 -3.06 -8.09 -8.46
N GLU A 51 -3.52 -8.05 -9.71
CA GLU A 51 -3.69 -9.23 -10.56
C GLU A 51 -2.35 -9.85 -10.94
N THR A 52 -1.39 -9.03 -11.40
CA THR A 52 -0.07 -9.50 -11.84
C THR A 52 0.69 -10.18 -10.71
N TYR A 53 0.64 -9.61 -9.51
CA TYR A 53 1.34 -10.11 -8.33
C TYR A 53 0.41 -10.88 -7.39
N GLN A 54 -0.71 -11.40 -7.90
CA GLN A 54 -1.68 -12.14 -7.10
C GLN A 54 -1.00 -13.31 -6.37
N GLY A 55 -1.15 -13.35 -5.04
CA GLY A 55 -0.53 -14.36 -4.20
C GLY A 55 0.95 -14.13 -3.88
N LEU A 56 1.53 -13.03 -4.36
CA LEU A 56 2.89 -12.57 -4.04
C LEU A 56 2.86 -11.25 -3.25
N VAL A 57 1.99 -10.31 -3.63
CA VAL A 57 1.83 -8.99 -3.00
C VAL A 57 0.35 -8.76 -2.72
N ASP A 58 0.03 -8.27 -1.51
CA ASP A 58 -1.34 -7.88 -1.16
C ASP A 58 -1.55 -6.38 -1.44
N VAL A 59 -2.63 -6.01 -2.12
CA VAL A 59 -2.98 -4.60 -2.36
C VAL A 59 -4.20 -4.23 -1.53
N TYR A 60 -4.05 -3.18 -0.72
CA TYR A 60 -5.09 -2.64 0.14
C TYR A 60 -5.38 -1.18 -0.21
N LYS A 61 -6.62 -0.76 0.04
CA LYS A 61 -7.06 0.62 -0.12
C LYS A 61 -7.56 1.15 1.21
N ILE A 62 -7.16 2.36 1.57
CA ILE A 62 -7.62 3.08 2.76
C ILE A 62 -8.26 4.38 2.29
N ASP A 63 -9.54 4.53 2.63
CA ASP A 63 -10.22 5.81 2.49
C ASP A 63 -9.75 6.74 3.60
N THR A 64 -9.11 7.84 3.20
CA THR A 64 -8.56 8.86 4.09
C THR A 64 -9.63 9.65 4.84
N ASP A 65 -10.84 9.81 4.27
CA ASP A 65 -11.96 10.51 4.91
C ASP A 65 -12.57 9.63 6.02
N ALA A 66 -12.64 8.32 5.79
CA ALA A 66 -13.16 7.36 6.77
C ALA A 66 -12.12 6.98 7.85
N ASN A 67 -10.82 7.08 7.55
CA ASN A 67 -9.73 6.61 8.43
C ASN A 67 -8.65 7.69 8.65
N PRO A 68 -8.98 8.87 9.22
CA PRO A 68 -8.03 9.97 9.42
C PRO A 68 -6.85 9.60 10.33
N GLU A 69 -7.05 8.63 11.25
CA GLU A 69 -5.98 8.13 12.12
C GLU A 69 -4.89 7.38 11.33
N LEU A 70 -5.28 6.58 10.34
CA LEU A 70 -4.31 5.87 9.49
C LEU A 70 -3.58 6.86 8.58
N SER A 71 -4.28 7.87 8.06
CA SER A 71 -3.67 8.96 7.31
C SER A 71 -2.63 9.68 8.15
N ALA A 72 -2.92 9.96 9.43
CA ALA A 72 -1.99 10.61 10.35
C ALA A 72 -0.78 9.72 10.68
N LEU A 73 -0.99 8.40 10.89
CA LEU A 73 0.06 7.44 11.20
C LEU A 73 1.16 7.40 10.13
N PHE A 74 0.77 7.47 8.86
CA PHE A 74 1.71 7.48 7.72
C PHE A 74 2.03 8.89 7.22
N GLU A 75 1.72 9.93 7.99
CA GLU A 75 1.92 11.34 7.61
C GLU A 75 1.40 11.68 6.20
N VAL A 76 0.24 11.14 5.82
CA VAL A 76 -0.38 11.40 4.51
C VAL A 76 -0.85 12.86 4.46
N ARG A 77 -0.10 13.69 3.73
CA ARG A 77 -0.38 15.13 3.55
C ARG A 77 -1.12 15.44 2.25
N GLY A 78 -1.28 14.46 1.37
CA GLY A 78 -1.95 14.59 0.09
C GLY A 78 -2.27 13.22 -0.50
N ILE A 79 -3.24 13.18 -1.40
CA ILE A 79 -3.68 11.95 -2.06
C ILE A 79 -3.57 12.08 -3.59
N PRO A 80 -3.28 10.98 -4.31
CA PRO A 80 -3.03 9.64 -3.77
C PRO A 80 -1.67 9.54 -3.07
N THR A 81 -1.59 8.70 -2.03
CA THR A 81 -0.33 8.31 -1.40
C THR A 81 -0.27 6.80 -1.31
N LEU A 82 0.85 6.22 -1.71
CA LEU A 82 1.13 4.80 -1.68
C LEU A 82 2.09 4.50 -0.54
N VAL A 83 1.80 3.43 0.20
CA VAL A 83 2.70 2.90 1.22
C VAL A 83 3.05 1.47 0.86
N PHE A 84 4.33 1.22 0.64
CA PHE A 84 4.91 -0.08 0.37
C PHE A 84 5.37 -0.69 1.69
N VAL A 85 4.84 -1.86 2.02
CA VAL A 85 5.06 -2.55 3.28
C VAL A 85 5.85 -3.83 3.00
N PRO A 86 7.20 -3.80 3.12
CA PRO A 86 8.03 -5.00 3.07
C PRO A 86 7.85 -5.85 4.34
N MET A 87 8.32 -7.10 4.28
CA MET A 87 8.16 -8.05 5.39
C MET A 87 9.04 -7.73 6.60
N ASP A 88 10.31 -7.39 6.33
CA ASP A 88 11.35 -7.27 7.37
C ASP A 88 11.87 -5.84 7.56
N GLU A 89 11.32 -4.87 6.80
CA GLU A 89 11.75 -3.48 6.82
C GLU A 89 10.59 -2.53 7.14
N SER A 90 10.93 -1.26 7.43
CA SER A 90 9.95 -0.21 7.63
C SER A 90 9.23 0.13 6.31
N PRO A 91 7.97 0.59 6.36
CA PRO A 91 7.23 0.96 5.17
C PRO A 91 7.88 2.13 4.42
N ALA A 92 7.90 2.05 3.10
CA ALA A 92 8.32 3.13 2.22
C ALA A 92 7.09 3.88 1.71
N ILE A 93 7.13 5.22 1.76
CA ILE A 93 6.01 6.08 1.37
C ILE A 93 6.33 6.74 0.04
N SER A 94 5.36 6.76 -0.86
CA SER A 94 5.43 7.44 -2.15
C SER A 94 4.18 8.29 -2.37
N SER A 95 4.36 9.60 -2.53
CA SER A 95 3.26 10.53 -2.77
C SER A 95 3.01 10.74 -4.25
N GLY A 96 1.75 10.71 -4.67
CA GLY A 96 1.32 10.98 -6.04
C GLY A 96 1.02 9.74 -6.86
N VAL A 97 0.72 9.96 -8.14
CA VAL A 97 0.41 8.89 -9.10
C VAL A 97 1.71 8.26 -9.57
N LEU A 98 1.82 6.95 -9.42
CA LEU A 98 2.96 6.18 -9.91
C LEU A 98 2.62 5.50 -11.24
N PRO A 99 3.53 5.53 -12.24
CA PRO A 99 3.35 4.76 -13.46
C PRO A 99 3.58 3.27 -13.20
N PRO A 100 3.02 2.37 -14.04
CA PRO A 100 3.16 0.91 -13.87
C PRO A 100 4.61 0.43 -13.72
N GLU A 101 5.54 1.00 -14.48
CA GLU A 101 6.96 0.62 -14.43
C GLU A 101 7.61 0.96 -13.09
N ALA A 102 7.13 2.03 -12.43
CA ALA A 102 7.60 2.40 -11.10
C ALA A 102 7.12 1.41 -10.03
N PHE A 103 5.92 0.82 -10.19
CA PHE A 103 5.46 -0.26 -9.30
C PHE A 103 6.33 -1.50 -9.44
N GLU A 104 6.65 -1.92 -10.67
CA GLU A 104 7.52 -3.08 -10.90
C GLU A 104 8.90 -2.87 -10.26
N LYS A 105 9.47 -1.66 -10.43
CA LYS A 105 10.74 -1.31 -9.80
C LYS A 105 10.64 -1.30 -8.27
N ALA A 106 9.61 -0.68 -7.70
CA ALA A 106 9.43 -0.62 -6.25
C ALA A 106 9.22 -2.01 -5.64
N ILE A 107 8.42 -2.87 -6.27
CA ILE A 107 8.18 -4.25 -5.84
C ILE A 107 9.49 -5.06 -5.91
N SER A 108 10.26 -4.91 -6.98
CA SER A 108 11.56 -5.59 -7.10
C SER A 108 12.57 -5.10 -6.06
N ASP A 109 12.68 -3.78 -5.86
CA ASP A 109 13.69 -3.19 -4.97
C ASP A 109 13.33 -3.39 -3.49
N LEU A 110 12.07 -3.21 -3.12
CA LEU A 110 11.61 -3.24 -1.72
C LEU A 110 11.18 -4.62 -1.26
N PHE A 111 10.54 -5.41 -2.14
CA PHE A 111 10.01 -6.72 -1.77
C PHE A 111 10.88 -7.87 -2.28
N GLY A 112 11.87 -7.61 -3.15
CA GLY A 112 12.69 -8.65 -3.77
C GLY A 112 11.91 -9.55 -4.73
N ILE A 113 10.74 -9.10 -5.21
CA ILE A 113 9.86 -9.87 -6.08
C ILE A 113 10.01 -9.36 -7.52
N SER A 114 10.43 -10.24 -8.43
CA SER A 114 10.43 -9.94 -9.86
C SER A 114 9.04 -10.09 -10.46
N LYS A 115 8.73 -9.30 -11.50
CA LYS A 115 7.50 -9.46 -12.28
C LYS A 115 7.35 -10.92 -12.75
N PRO A 116 6.26 -11.61 -12.43
CA PRO A 116 6.03 -12.95 -12.94
C PRO A 116 5.89 -12.88 -14.47
N GLU A 117 6.64 -13.74 -15.18
CA GLU A 117 6.56 -13.82 -16.64
C GLU A 117 5.12 -14.14 -17.04
N SER A 118 4.52 -13.25 -17.83
CA SER A 118 3.20 -13.45 -18.42
C SER A 118 3.33 -14.55 -19.49
N ASN A 119 3.14 -15.80 -19.08
CA ASN A 119 3.16 -16.95 -19.97
C ASN A 119 1.85 -17.10 -20.76
#